data_AF-A0A0W8FXI5-F1
#
_entry.id   AF-A0A0W8FXI5-F1
#
_cell.length_a   1.000
_cell.length_b   1.000
_cell.length_c   1.000
_cell.angle_alpha   90.00
_cell.angle_beta   90.00
_cell.angle_gamma   90.00
#
_symmetry.space_group_name_H-M   'P 1'
#
loop_
_entity.id
_entity.type
_entity.pdbx_description
1 polymer ?
#
loop_
_entity_poly.entity_id
_entity_poly.type
_entity_poly.pdbx_seq_one_letter_code
_entity_poly.pdbx_strand_id
1 'polypeptide(L)'
;MLIHEGGHGIFSLFGSFIYTLGGTLMQIILPLLFVYYFMFNQKKLGTQISFVWLGQNLMNISVYVADAQERNLPLLGGNKVYHDWHFILGRTGLLEYDNLIGTIFYLTGIVFFLVALVLPGFVKKYENVNIDLNL
;
A
#
# COMPACT_ATOMS: atom_id res chain seq x y z
N MET A 1 8.58 -4.72 -5.57
CA MET A 1 9.40 -5.89 -5.93
C MET A 1 9.74 -6.76 -4.72
N LEU A 2 10.77 -6.50 -3.89
CA LEU A 2 11.20 -7.49 -2.89
C LEU A 2 10.08 -7.95 -1.92
N ILE A 3 9.31 -7.00 -1.37
CA ILE A 3 8.17 -7.29 -0.48
C ILE A 3 7.07 -8.06 -1.22
N HIS A 4 6.90 -7.79 -2.52
CA HIS A 4 5.93 -8.48 -3.37
C HIS A 4 6.33 -9.95 -3.55
N GLU A 5 7.57 -10.23 -3.95
CA GLU A 5 8.07 -11.60 -4.07
C GLU A 5 8.03 -12.36 -2.74
N GLY A 6 8.41 -11.69 -1.65
CA GLY A 6 8.30 -12.26 -0.31
C GLY A 6 6.86 -12.60 0.08
N GLY A 7 5.89 -11.82 -0.40
CA GLY A 7 4.47 -12.09 -0.25
C GLY A 7 4.06 -13.42 -0.87
N HIS A 8 4.46 -13.72 -2.10
CA HIS A 8 4.22 -15.03 -2.70
C HIS A 8 4.77 -16.18 -1.85
N GLY A 9 5.97 -16.01 -1.27
CA GLY A 9 6.55 -16.97 -0.34
C GLY A 9 5.67 -17.20 0.90
N ILE A 10 5.23 -16.14 1.55
CA ILE A 10 4.35 -16.20 2.74
C ILE A 10 3.01 -16.87 2.41
N PHE A 11 2.43 -16.55 1.26
CA PHE A 11 1.12 -17.04 0.83
C PHE A 11 1.19 -18.35 0.00
N SER A 12 2.36 -19.00 -0.06
CA SER A 12 2.57 -20.27 -0.77
C SER A 12 1.80 -21.46 -0.20
N LEU A 13 1.37 -21.35 1.06
CA LEU A 13 0.60 -22.39 1.74
C LEU A 13 -0.88 -22.43 1.29
N PHE A 14 -1.30 -21.47 0.47
CA PHE A 14 -2.68 -21.35 -0.01
C PHE A 14 -2.81 -21.79 -1.48
N GLY A 15 -4.05 -21.84 -1.97
CA GLY A 15 -4.32 -22.10 -3.39
C GLY A 15 -3.74 -21.02 -4.31
N SER A 16 -3.59 -21.35 -5.59
CA SER A 16 -2.93 -20.51 -6.61
C SER A 16 -3.43 -19.06 -6.60
N PHE A 17 -4.74 -18.84 -6.47
CA PHE A 17 -5.31 -17.50 -6.43
C PHE A 17 -4.76 -16.64 -5.27
N ILE A 18 -4.73 -17.18 -4.05
CA ILE A 18 -4.23 -16.45 -2.88
C ILE A 18 -2.71 -16.30 -2.96
N TYR A 19 -2.01 -17.32 -3.44
CA TYR A 19 -0.58 -17.23 -3.71
C TYR A 19 -0.26 -16.06 -4.66
N THR A 20 -0.94 -15.96 -5.80
CA THR A 20 -0.78 -14.88 -6.78
C THR A 20 -1.13 -13.52 -6.19
N LEU A 21 -2.21 -13.45 -5.39
CA LEU A 21 -2.60 -12.22 -4.71
C LEU A 21 -1.60 -11.82 -3.60
N GLY A 22 -0.86 -12.79 -3.07
CA GLY A 22 0.03 -12.68 -1.92
C GLY A 22 1.07 -11.57 -2.04
N GLY A 23 1.61 -11.34 -3.23
CA GLY A 23 2.57 -10.26 -3.45
C GLY A 23 1.97 -8.87 -3.20
N THR A 24 0.81 -8.60 -3.80
CA THR A 24 0.06 -7.35 -3.56
C THR A 24 -0.39 -7.26 -2.09
N LEU A 25 -0.88 -8.35 -1.50
CA LEU A 25 -1.29 -8.36 -0.09
C LEU A 25 -0.15 -7.94 0.83
N MET A 26 1.05 -8.48 0.63
CA MET A 26 2.18 -8.16 1.51
C MET A 26 2.65 -6.71 1.34
N GLN A 27 2.55 -6.14 0.13
CA GLN A 27 2.80 -4.70 -0.11
C GLN A 27 1.84 -3.79 0.66
N ILE A 28 0.65 -4.27 1.03
CA ILE A 28 -0.36 -3.52 1.79
C ILE A 28 -0.28 -3.83 3.28
N ILE A 29 -0.22 -5.11 3.65
CA ILE A 29 -0.20 -5.59 5.05
C ILE A 29 1.00 -5.02 5.79
N LEU A 30 2.19 -5.09 5.21
CA LEU A 30 3.40 -4.66 5.90
C LEU A 30 3.36 -3.18 6.32
N PRO A 31 3.17 -2.20 5.41
CA PRO A 31 3.06 -0.81 5.84
C PRO A 31 1.87 -0.55 6.78
N LEU A 32 0.74 -1.27 6.63
CA LEU A 32 -0.38 -1.17 7.57
C LEU A 32 0.00 -1.61 8.99
N LEU A 33 0.82 -2.65 9.16
CA LEU A 33 1.32 -3.05 10.49
C LEU A 33 2.15 -1.92 11.13
N PHE A 34 2.95 -1.21 10.36
CA PHE A 34 3.71 -0.05 10.87
C PHE A 34 2.79 1.15 11.18
N VAL A 35 1.78 1.42 10.34
CA VAL A 35 0.73 2.42 10.65
C VAL A 35 0.08 2.08 11.99
N TYR A 36 -0.39 0.85 12.15
CA TYR A 36 -1.04 0.38 13.37
C TYR A 36 -0.12 0.51 14.58
N TYR A 37 1.12 0.01 14.49
CA TYR A 37 2.08 0.07 15.58
C TYR A 37 2.36 1.51 16.03
N PHE A 38 2.69 2.42 15.10
CA PHE A 38 3.02 3.79 15.47
C PHE A 38 1.80 4.58 15.94
N MET A 39 0.62 4.32 15.38
CA MET A 39 -0.62 4.95 15.82
C MET A 39 -1.00 4.51 17.24
N PHE A 40 -0.94 3.20 17.52
CA PHE A 40 -1.19 2.64 18.85
C PHE A 40 -0.22 3.20 19.91
N ASN A 41 1.05 3.40 19.54
CA ASN A 41 2.08 3.99 20.40
C ASN A 41 2.11 5.53 20.38
N GLN A 42 1.11 6.19 19.77
CA GLN A 42 0.97 7.65 19.68
C GLN A 42 2.20 8.35 19.05
N LYS A 43 2.94 7.65 18.19
CA LYS A 43 4.12 8.17 17.47
C LYS A 43 3.68 8.79 16.14
N LYS A 44 3.46 10.10 16.15
CA LYS A 44 2.93 10.85 14.99
C LYS A 44 3.81 10.72 13.75
N LEU A 45 5.10 10.99 13.88
CA LEU A 45 6.03 10.97 12.74
C LEU A 45 6.09 9.57 12.11
N GLY A 46 6.17 8.52 12.93
CA GLY A 46 6.15 7.14 12.45
C GLY A 46 4.85 6.77 11.73
N THR A 47 3.71 7.29 12.23
CA THR A 47 2.40 7.11 11.57
C THR A 47 2.38 7.79 10.19
N GLN A 48 2.88 9.03 10.09
CA GLN A 48 2.92 9.77 8.83
C GLN A 48 3.82 9.10 7.78
N ILE A 49 5.04 8.72 8.18
CA ILE A 49 5.99 8.03 7.30
C ILE A 49 5.38 6.70 6.80
N SER A 50 4.69 5.97 7.69
CA SER A 50 4.03 4.72 7.32
C SER A 50 2.85 4.93 6.36
N PHE A 51 2.08 6.02 6.52
CA PHE A 51 1.03 6.38 5.55
C PHE A 51 1.60 6.78 4.19
N VAL A 52 2.69 7.54 4.16
CA VAL A 52 3.42 7.84 2.91
C VAL A 52 3.90 6.54 2.25
N TRP A 53 4.46 5.62 3.03
CA TRP A 53 4.92 4.33 2.51
C TRP A 53 3.76 3.47 1.98
N LEU A 54 2.62 3.43 2.66
CA LEU A 54 1.42 2.76 2.19
C LEU A 54 0.92 3.38 0.88
N GLY A 55 0.82 4.71 0.83
CA GLY A 55 0.41 5.46 -0.37
C GLY A 55 1.31 5.17 -1.58
N GLN A 56 2.63 5.17 -1.38
CA GLN A 56 3.60 4.79 -2.43
C GLN A 56 3.41 3.35 -2.90
N ASN A 57 3.15 2.40 -1.99
CA ASN A 57 2.88 1.01 -2.39
C ASN A 57 1.61 0.91 -3.25
N LEU A 58 0.53 1.62 -2.87
CA LEU A 58 -0.71 1.65 -3.63
C LEU A 58 -0.52 2.25 -5.03
N MET A 59 0.30 3.29 -5.18
CA MET A 59 0.66 3.84 -6.49
C MET A 59 1.48 2.86 -7.34
N ASN A 60 2.42 2.12 -6.73
CA ASN A 60 3.16 1.08 -7.44
C ASN A 60 2.23 -0.07 -7.88
N ILE A 61 1.30 -0.48 -7.01
CA ILE A 61 0.29 -1.50 -7.33
C ILE A 61 -0.62 -1.01 -8.46
N SER A 62 -1.02 0.26 -8.44
CA SER A 62 -1.84 0.88 -9.49
C SER A 62 -1.23 0.69 -10.88
N VAL A 63 0.05 1.03 -11.05
CA VAL A 63 0.77 0.85 -12.32
C VAL A 63 0.81 -0.62 -12.72
N TYR A 64 1.08 -1.52 -11.76
CA TYR A 64 1.12 -2.96 -12.02
C TYR A 64 -0.25 -3.52 -12.43
N VAL A 65 -1.34 -3.09 -11.78
CA VAL A 65 -2.70 -3.51 -12.13
C VAL A 65 -3.08 -3.01 -13.51
N ALA A 66 -2.81 -1.73 -13.81
CA ALA A 66 -3.18 -1.11 -15.09
C ALA A 66 -2.44 -1.71 -16.29
N ASP A 67 -1.33 -2.42 -16.07
CA ASP A 67 -0.60 -3.18 -17.09
C ASP A 67 -1.16 -4.60 -17.30
N ALA A 68 -2.21 -5.02 -16.61
CA ALA A 68 -2.66 -6.41 -16.64
C ALA A 68 -3.06 -6.93 -18.03
N GLN A 69 -3.65 -6.11 -18.91
CA GLN A 69 -3.93 -6.51 -20.29
C GLN A 69 -2.66 -6.54 -21.16
N GLU A 70 -1.90 -5.45 -21.11
CA GLU A 70 -0.73 -5.20 -21.98
C GLU A 70 0.49 -6.06 -21.61
N ARG A 71 0.74 -6.23 -20.31
CA ARG A 71 1.87 -6.98 -19.72
C ARG A 71 3.22 -6.49 -20.24
N ASN A 72 3.36 -5.18 -20.39
CA ASN A 72 4.57 -4.53 -20.89
C ASN A 72 5.62 -4.29 -19.80
N LEU A 73 5.23 -4.33 -18.51
CA LEU A 73 6.15 -4.11 -17.41
C LEU A 73 7.17 -5.27 -17.29
N PRO A 74 8.47 -4.97 -17.14
CA PRO A 74 9.47 -6.00 -16.89
C PRO A 74 9.29 -6.59 -15.49
N LEU A 75 8.98 -7.88 -15.43
CA LEU A 75 8.79 -8.61 -14.17
C LEU A 75 10.10 -9.20 -13.62
N LEU A 76 10.16 -9.40 -12.31
CA LEU A 76 11.23 -10.18 -11.69
C LEU A 76 11.14 -11.63 -12.18
N GLY A 77 12.24 -12.15 -12.73
CA GLY A 77 12.26 -13.46 -13.40
C GLY A 77 11.96 -13.40 -14.90
N GLY A 78 11.64 -12.22 -15.45
CA GLY A 78 11.46 -11.99 -16.88
C GLY A 78 10.33 -12.81 -17.49
N ASN A 79 10.50 -13.26 -18.74
CA ASN A 79 9.45 -13.97 -19.50
C ASN A 79 9.06 -15.36 -18.94
N LYS A 80 9.70 -15.83 -17.85
CA LYS A 80 9.39 -17.12 -17.21
C LYS A 80 8.30 -17.02 -16.15
N VAL A 81 7.98 -15.81 -15.69
CA VAL A 81 6.92 -15.56 -14.72
C VAL A 81 5.67 -15.04 -15.44
N TYR A 82 4.50 -15.38 -14.91
CA TYR A 82 3.25 -14.83 -15.38
C TYR A 82 2.93 -13.54 -14.63
N HIS A 83 2.10 -12.70 -15.22
CA HIS A 83 1.68 -11.43 -14.63
C HIS A 83 0.53 -11.66 -13.65
N ASP A 84 0.69 -11.30 -12.38
CA ASP A 84 -0.25 -11.66 -11.31
C ASP A 84 -1.64 -11.07 -11.55
N TRP A 85 -1.69 -9.76 -11.85
CA TRP A 85 -2.97 -9.09 -12.10
C TRP A 85 -3.65 -9.54 -13.39
N HIS A 86 -2.91 -9.98 -14.40
CA HIS A 86 -3.51 -10.63 -15.58
C HIS A 86 -4.21 -11.93 -15.17
N PHE A 87 -3.55 -12.76 -14.36
CA PHE A 87 -4.15 -13.99 -13.85
C PHE A 87 -5.37 -13.70 -12.96
N ILE A 88 -5.26 -12.78 -12.00
CA ILE A 88 -6.31 -12.45 -11.04
C ILE A 88 -7.54 -11.90 -11.78
N LEU A 89 -7.36 -10.86 -12.61
CA LEU A 89 -8.47 -10.22 -13.31
C LEU A 89 -9.06 -11.12 -14.40
N GLY A 90 -8.23 -11.91 -15.09
CA GLY A 90 -8.71 -12.93 -16.03
C GLY A 90 -9.58 -13.98 -15.35
N ARG A 91 -9.18 -14.43 -14.15
CA ARG A 91 -9.93 -15.44 -13.39
C ARG A 91 -11.25 -14.90 -12.82
N THR A 92 -11.32 -13.61 -12.51
CA THR A 92 -12.53 -12.95 -11.99
C THR A 92 -13.43 -12.36 -13.08
N GLY A 93 -13.01 -12.40 -14.35
CA GLY A 93 -13.74 -11.79 -15.46
C GLY A 93 -13.70 -10.26 -15.47
N LEU A 94 -12.70 -9.66 -14.82
CA LEU A 94 -12.54 -8.21 -14.67
C LEU A 94 -11.36 -7.63 -15.46
N LEU A 95 -10.80 -8.40 -16.40
CA LEU A 95 -9.57 -8.02 -17.11
C LEU A 95 -9.71 -6.69 -17.88
N GLU A 96 -10.87 -6.43 -18.48
CA GLU A 96 -11.16 -5.18 -19.20
C GLU A 96 -11.22 -3.94 -18.28
N TYR A 97 -11.29 -4.14 -16.96
CA TYR A 97 -11.36 -3.07 -15.97
C TYR A 97 -10.01 -2.79 -15.30
N ASP A 98 -8.91 -3.31 -15.82
CA ASP A 98 -7.56 -3.15 -15.25
C ASP A 98 -7.18 -1.68 -14.98
N ASN A 99 -7.45 -0.78 -15.94
CA ASN A 99 -7.21 0.65 -15.82
C ASN A 99 -8.09 1.30 -14.74
N LEU A 100 -9.35 0.89 -14.62
CA LEU A 100 -10.26 1.39 -13.59
C LEU A 100 -9.77 0.95 -12.19
N ILE A 101 -9.43 -0.32 -12.03
CA ILE A 101 -8.93 -0.87 -10.75
C ILE A 101 -7.59 -0.21 -10.40
N GLY A 102 -6.69 -0.06 -11.37
CA GLY A 102 -5.45 0.69 -11.22
C GLY A 102 -5.70 2.13 -10.77
N THR A 103 -6.71 2.81 -11.33
CA THR A 103 -7.09 4.17 -10.91
C THR A 103 -7.60 4.19 -9.47
N ILE A 104 -8.39 3.20 -9.05
CA ILE A 104 -8.86 3.09 -7.66
C ILE A 104 -7.67 2.97 -6.70
N PHE A 105 -6.68 2.14 -7.01
CA PHE A 105 -5.45 2.04 -6.21
C PHE A 105 -4.69 3.37 -6.15
N TYR A 106 -4.57 4.08 -7.28
CA TYR A 106 -3.90 5.37 -7.35
C TYR A 106 -4.59 6.43 -6.48
N LEU A 107 -5.90 6.58 -6.62
CA LEU A 107 -6.71 7.51 -5.83
C LEU A 107 -6.66 7.18 -4.34
N THR A 108 -6.69 5.90 -3.99
CA THR A 108 -6.53 5.46 -2.60
C THR A 108 -5.14 5.84 -2.08
N GLY A 109 -4.10 5.70 -2.90
CA GLY A 109 -2.75 6.16 -2.59
C GLY A 109 -2.71 7.67 -2.30
N ILE A 110 -3.34 8.49 -3.14
CA ILE A 110 -3.47 9.95 -2.93
C ILE A 110 -4.12 10.25 -1.59
N VAL A 111 -5.21 9.56 -1.24
CA VAL A 111 -5.89 9.76 0.04
C VAL A 111 -4.93 9.54 1.21
N PHE A 112 -4.10 8.50 1.18
CA PHE A 112 -3.10 8.27 2.23
C PHE A 112 -2.01 9.35 2.30
N PHE A 113 -1.58 9.89 1.17
CA PHE A 113 -0.68 11.05 1.16
C PHE A 113 -1.33 12.28 1.78
N LEU A 114 -2.58 12.58 1.43
CA LEU A 114 -3.33 13.69 2.01
C LEU A 114 -3.52 13.52 3.52
N VAL A 115 -3.88 12.33 3.97
CA VAL A 115 -3.98 12.01 5.41
C VAL A 115 -2.64 12.23 6.11
N ALA A 116 -1.53 11.77 5.52
CA ALA A 116 -0.20 11.95 6.09
C ALA A 116 0.19 13.44 6.25
N LEU A 117 -0.23 14.31 5.31
CA LEU A 117 0.01 15.75 5.36
C LEU A 117 -0.82 16.45 6.44
N VAL A 118 -2.08 16.04 6.63
CA VAL A 118 -3.00 16.73 7.56
C VAL A 118 -2.85 16.24 9.00
N LEU A 119 -2.37 15.01 9.23
CA LEU A 119 -2.25 14.39 10.56
C LEU A 119 -1.57 15.26 11.64
N PRO A 120 -0.50 16.04 11.37
CA PRO A 120 0.09 16.95 12.35
C PRO A 120 -0.85 18.05 12.85
N GLY A 121 -1.78 18.50 12.00
CA GLY A 121 -2.71 19.60 12.30
C GLY A 121 -3.74 19.25 13.38
N PHE A 122 -4.12 17.97 13.50
CA PHE A 122 -5.14 17.52 14.46
C PHE A 122 -4.58 17.14 15.83
N VAL A 123 -3.26 16.98 15.97
CA VAL A 123 -2.66 16.47 17.22
C VAL A 123 -1.80 17.53 17.92
N LYS A 124 -2.15 18.82 17.85
CA LYS A 124 -1.59 19.78 18.81
C LYS A 124 -2.27 19.60 20.17
N LYS A 125 -1.60 18.90 21.09
CA LYS A 125 -1.82 19.12 22.53
C LYS A 125 -1.00 20.33 22.91
N TYR A 126 -1.64 21.47 23.04
CA TYR A 126 -1.05 22.60 23.76
C TYR A 126 -1.03 22.21 25.23
N GLU A 127 0.15 22.00 25.82
CA GLU A 127 0.26 22.01 27.27
C GLU A 127 0.14 23.47 27.70
N ASN A 128 -0.88 23.77 28.50
CA ASN A 128 -0.97 25.06 29.16
C ASN A 128 0.17 25.13 30.17
N VAL A 129 1.23 25.84 29.82
CA VAL A 129 2.25 26.24 30.80
C VAL A 129 1.63 27.40 31.58
N ASN A 130 1.25 27.17 32.83
CA ASN A 130 0.96 28.26 33.75
C ASN A 130 2.29 28.99 34.01
N ILE A 131 2.49 30.10 33.32
CA ILE A 131 3.58 31.02 33.62
C ILE A 131 3.09 31.85 34.80
N ASP A 132 3.55 31.50 36.00
CA ASP A 132 3.37 32.34 37.17
C ASP A 132 4.26 33.57 36.99
N LEU A 133 3.70 34.60 36.37
CA LEU A 133 4.35 35.91 36.26
C LEU A 133 4.18 36.57 37.63
N ASN A 134 5.15 36.35 38.53
CA ASN A 134 5.34 37.18 39.71
C ASN A 134 5.70 38.62 39.28
N LEU A 135 4.69 39.36 38.82
CA LEU A 135 4.71 40.80 38.53
C LEU A 135 4.09 41.56 39.69
#